data_AF-A0A193SIR0-F1
#
_entry.id   AF-A0A193SIR0-F1
#
_cell.length_a   1.000
_cell.length_b   1.000
_cell.length_c   1.000
_cell.angle_alpha   90.00
_cell.angle_beta   90.00
_cell.angle_gamma   90.00
#
_symmetry.space_group_name_H-M   'P 1'
#
loop_
_entity.id
_entity.type
_entity.pdbx_description
1 polymer ?
#
loop_
_entity_poly.entity_id
_entity_poly.type
_entity_poly.pdbx_seq_one_letter_code
_entity_poly.pdbx_strand_id
1 'polypeptide(L)'
;MLLTLLLSSLLLAACSSGNALTSRTKDAPLNQLSEVNAKLAFICVHEKIPPPSSETDVLFQYARWLQKNNQIQQDETVDVEIGRLYRIAAENNHYKANVNLQNGAMRGQFKLTGGERLRLSQQLIDAHVASGYYMIAIYLQKGAAGLQQDEDMSLRYFRKAADEGSAQAQSYVAEKLAPIDIAPDIARQMRSCAASQGNGDAALALGVNLS
;
A
#
# COMPACT_ATOMS: atom_id res chain seq x y z
N MET A 1 9.36 73.14 3.64
CA MET A 1 9.95 73.27 2.29
C MET A 1 11.08 72.26 2.22
N LEU A 2 11.13 71.23 1.37
CA LEU A 2 10.38 70.85 0.17
C LEU A 2 10.20 69.32 0.18
N LEU A 3 9.11 68.89 -0.46
CA LEU A 3 8.76 67.51 -0.80
C LEU A 3 9.31 67.22 -2.22
N THR A 4 10.00 66.09 -2.44
CA THR A 4 9.99 65.37 -3.75
C THR A 4 10.44 63.92 -3.57
N LEU A 5 9.58 62.99 -4.02
CA LEU A 5 9.81 61.55 -4.21
C LEU A 5 10.89 61.25 -5.26
N LEU A 6 11.52 60.07 -5.18
CA LEU A 6 11.72 59.17 -6.34
C LEU A 6 12.00 57.71 -5.91
N LEU A 7 11.46 56.80 -6.72
CA LEU A 7 11.33 55.35 -6.58
C LEU A 7 12.62 54.56 -6.88
N SER A 8 12.54 53.25 -6.58
CA SER A 8 13.30 52.10 -7.12
C SER A 8 14.52 51.66 -6.27
N SER A 9 14.78 50.38 -5.98
CA SER A 9 14.20 49.12 -6.46
C SER A 9 14.51 47.98 -5.46
N LEU A 10 13.61 46.99 -5.44
CA LEU A 10 13.70 45.71 -4.74
C LEU A 10 15.01 44.96 -5.00
N LEU A 11 15.49 44.21 -3.98
CA LEU A 11 15.92 42.80 -4.08
C LEU A 11 16.05 42.22 -2.65
N LEU A 12 14.92 41.82 -2.06
CA LEU A 12 14.92 40.89 -0.94
C LEU A 12 15.03 39.48 -1.53
N ALA A 13 16.24 38.91 -1.47
CA ALA A 13 16.43 37.48 -1.69
C ALA A 13 15.85 36.72 -0.49
N ALA A 14 14.55 36.43 -0.56
CA ALA A 14 13.94 35.45 0.33
C ALA A 14 14.30 34.06 -0.19
N CYS A 15 15.21 33.38 0.51
CA CYS A 15 15.34 31.93 0.41
C CYS A 15 14.08 31.31 1.01
N SER A 16 13.04 31.14 0.20
CA SER A 16 11.94 30.25 0.55
C SER A 16 12.41 28.82 0.33
N SER A 17 12.83 28.15 1.40
CA SER A 17 12.73 26.70 1.55
C SER A 17 11.24 26.35 1.68
N GLY A 18 10.46 26.66 0.65
CA GLY A 18 9.03 26.47 0.58
C GLY A 18 8.75 25.35 -0.41
N ASN A 19 8.41 24.18 0.14
CA ASN A 19 7.71 23.10 -0.53
C ASN A 19 8.15 22.77 -1.96
N ALA A 20 9.03 21.77 -2.08
CA ALA A 20 8.98 20.82 -3.19
C ALA A 20 7.68 19.99 -3.12
N LEU A 21 6.53 20.66 -3.14
CA LEU A 21 5.23 20.11 -3.52
C LEU A 21 4.87 20.70 -4.89
N THR A 22 5.84 20.68 -5.81
CA THR A 22 5.53 20.72 -7.23
C THR A 22 4.81 19.43 -7.57
N SER A 23 3.49 19.47 -7.48
CA SER A 23 2.59 18.94 -8.50
C SER A 23 3.23 17.85 -9.36
N ARG A 24 3.26 16.59 -8.87
CA ARG A 24 3.29 15.42 -9.75
C ARG A 24 1.94 15.36 -10.45
N THR A 25 1.82 16.21 -11.46
CA THR A 25 0.80 16.12 -12.49
C THR A 25 1.06 14.84 -13.28
N LYS A 26 -0.01 14.10 -13.55
CA LYS A 26 -0.23 13.16 -14.65
C LYS A 26 1.00 12.41 -15.20
N ASP A 27 0.94 11.09 -15.09
CA ASP A 27 1.59 10.15 -16.02
C ASP A 27 3.10 9.93 -15.81
N ALA A 28 3.55 9.68 -14.57
CA ALA A 28 4.70 8.80 -14.41
C ALA A 28 4.22 7.36 -14.72
N PRO A 29 4.65 6.74 -15.83
CA PRO A 29 4.24 5.39 -16.15
C PRO A 29 4.69 4.45 -15.02
N LEU A 30 3.81 3.51 -14.64
CA LEU A 30 4.16 2.47 -13.68
C LEU A 30 5.43 1.75 -14.13
N ASN A 31 6.26 1.37 -13.16
CA ASN A 31 7.40 0.52 -13.45
C ASN A 31 6.90 -0.80 -14.06
N GLN A 32 7.41 -1.14 -15.24
CA GLN A 32 6.98 -2.34 -15.96
C GLN A 32 7.41 -3.63 -15.26
N LEU A 33 8.38 -3.55 -14.34
CA LEU A 33 8.94 -4.67 -13.58
C LEU A 33 9.40 -5.81 -14.50
N SER A 34 10.02 -5.46 -15.62
CA SER A 34 10.50 -6.40 -16.65
C SER A 34 11.55 -7.39 -16.12
N GLU A 35 12.22 -7.04 -15.02
CA GLU A 35 13.19 -7.86 -14.30
C GLU A 35 12.57 -8.93 -13.40
N VAL A 36 11.25 -8.88 -13.16
CA VAL A 36 10.52 -9.91 -12.40
C VAL A 36 10.55 -11.19 -13.22
N ASN A 37 11.58 -11.99 -12.95
CA ASN A 37 11.81 -13.26 -13.60
C ASN A 37 10.64 -14.21 -13.31
N ALA A 38 10.07 -14.82 -14.36
CA ALA A 38 9.14 -15.94 -14.24
C ALA A 38 9.79 -17.23 -13.67
N LYS A 39 10.96 -17.11 -13.04
CA LYS A 39 11.61 -18.23 -12.36
C LYS A 39 10.68 -18.69 -11.25
N LEU A 40 10.38 -19.99 -11.23
CA LEU A 40 9.64 -20.66 -10.16
C LEU A 40 10.45 -20.74 -8.85
N ALA A 41 11.67 -20.19 -8.81
CA ALA A 41 12.42 -20.05 -7.57
C ALA A 41 11.69 -19.10 -6.62
N PHE A 42 11.49 -19.54 -5.38
CA PHE A 42 10.91 -18.72 -4.31
C PHE A 42 11.79 -18.84 -3.08
N ILE A 43 12.00 -17.71 -2.41
CA ILE A 43 12.67 -17.64 -1.11
C ILE A 43 11.68 -16.97 -0.18
N CYS A 44 11.42 -17.58 0.97
CA CYS A 44 10.54 -16.99 1.96
C CYS A 44 11.16 -15.71 2.51
N VAL A 45 10.46 -14.59 2.29
CA VAL A 45 10.77 -13.28 2.85
C VAL A 45 9.57 -12.85 3.68
N HIS A 46 9.83 -12.37 4.90
CA HIS A 46 8.81 -11.74 5.72
C HIS A 46 8.79 -10.24 5.43
N GLU A 47 7.60 -9.68 5.23
CA GLU A 47 7.42 -8.26 5.02
C GLU A 47 7.97 -7.45 6.21
N LYS A 48 8.78 -6.44 5.91
CA LYS A 48 9.32 -5.51 6.90
C LYS A 48 8.59 -4.19 6.78
N ILE A 49 8.03 -3.74 7.89
CA ILE A 49 7.38 -2.43 7.99
C ILE A 49 8.21 -1.57 8.93
N PRO A 50 8.77 -0.44 8.47
CA PRO A 50 9.49 0.47 9.33
C PRO A 50 8.64 0.92 10.54
N PRO A 51 9.26 1.10 11.72
CA PRO A 51 8.52 1.54 12.90
C PRO A 51 8.01 2.98 12.71
N PRO A 52 6.79 3.28 13.20
CA PRO A 52 6.26 4.64 13.17
C PRO A 52 6.89 5.53 14.26
N SER A 53 6.61 6.84 14.18
CA SER A 53 6.86 7.74 15.32
C SER A 53 5.80 7.55 16.42
N SER A 54 6.10 7.97 17.64
CA SER A 54 5.15 7.93 18.77
C SER A 54 3.86 8.71 18.49
N GLU A 55 3.97 9.88 17.87
CA GLU A 55 2.84 10.78 17.59
C GLU A 55 1.86 10.14 16.61
N THR A 56 2.39 9.45 15.60
CA THR A 56 1.58 8.81 14.57
C THR A 56 1.04 7.46 15.01
N ASP A 57 1.77 6.72 15.86
CA ASP A 57 1.29 5.45 16.41
C ASP A 57 0.09 5.66 17.33
N VAL A 58 0.05 6.73 18.14
CA VAL A 58 -1.14 7.04 18.97
C VAL A 58 -2.40 7.17 18.12
N LEU A 59 -2.34 7.86 16.98
CA LEU A 59 -3.47 7.99 16.05
C LEU A 59 -3.88 6.63 15.48
N PHE A 60 -2.91 5.82 15.08
CA PHE A 60 -3.17 4.47 14.57
C PHE A 60 -3.81 3.57 15.63
N GLN A 61 -3.27 3.54 16.85
CA GLN A 61 -3.81 2.72 17.94
C GLN A 61 -5.23 3.14 18.32
N TYR A 62 -5.50 4.45 18.35
CA TYR A 62 -6.86 4.93 18.61
C TYR A 62 -7.84 4.56 17.49
N ALA A 63 -7.42 4.66 16.22
CA ALA A 63 -8.21 4.18 15.09
C ALA A 63 -8.47 2.66 15.17
N ARG A 64 -7.48 1.86 15.59
CA ARG A 64 -7.65 0.42 15.83
C ARG A 64 -8.65 0.14 16.95
N TRP A 65 -8.59 0.91 18.03
CA TRP A 65 -9.53 0.79 19.13
C TRP A 65 -10.95 1.10 18.67
N LEU A 66 -11.17 2.23 17.98
CA LEU A 66 -12.49 2.57 17.42
C LEU A 66 -13.00 1.45 16.48
N GLN A 67 -12.16 0.99 15.56
CA GLN A 67 -12.53 -0.05 14.60
C GLN A 67 -12.91 -1.37 15.29
N LYS A 68 -12.25 -1.73 16.41
CA LYS A 68 -12.62 -2.91 17.20
C LYS A 68 -13.97 -2.74 17.90
N ASN A 69 -14.25 -1.55 18.42
CA ASN A 69 -15.50 -1.27 19.11
C ASN A 69 -16.69 -1.02 18.16
N ASN A 70 -16.42 -0.77 16.87
CA ASN A 70 -17.44 -0.59 15.84
C ASN A 70 -17.83 -1.87 15.08
N GLN A 71 -17.30 -3.04 15.44
CA GLN A 71 -17.50 -4.28 14.66
C GLN A 71 -18.95 -4.78 14.65
N ILE A 72 -19.69 -4.55 15.74
CA ILE A 72 -21.08 -5.03 15.90
C ILE A 72 -22.08 -3.99 15.39
N GLN A 73 -21.92 -2.73 15.81
CA GLN A 73 -22.86 -1.66 15.46
C GLN A 73 -22.70 -1.19 14.01
N GLN A 74 -21.47 -1.27 13.46
CA GLN A 74 -21.14 -0.86 12.10
C GLN A 74 -21.63 0.57 11.78
N ASP A 75 -21.43 1.48 12.74
CA ASP A 75 -21.80 2.88 12.59
C ASP A 75 -20.85 3.54 11.56
N GLU A 76 -21.42 3.96 10.43
CA GLU A 76 -20.67 4.61 9.35
C GLU A 76 -20.01 5.91 9.79
N THR A 77 -20.56 6.62 10.79
CA THR A 77 -19.98 7.88 11.29
C THR A 77 -18.66 7.62 12.00
N VAL A 78 -18.55 6.51 12.74
CA VAL A 78 -17.30 6.06 13.36
C VAL A 78 -16.28 5.64 12.31
N ASP A 79 -16.72 5.02 11.20
CA ASP A 79 -15.82 4.68 10.09
C ASP A 79 -15.24 5.91 9.39
N VAL A 80 -15.98 7.02 9.33
CA VAL A 80 -15.44 8.32 8.86
C VAL A 80 -14.32 8.80 9.78
N GLU A 81 -14.48 8.69 11.09
CA GLU A 81 -13.45 9.07 12.07
C GLU A 81 -12.21 8.17 11.98
N ILE A 82 -12.39 6.85 11.92
CA ILE A 82 -11.31 5.87 11.73
C ILE A 82 -10.53 6.19 10.46
N GLY A 83 -11.22 6.43 9.34
CA GLY A 83 -10.61 6.77 8.06
C GLY A 83 -9.80 8.07 8.12
N ARG A 84 -10.25 9.07 8.88
CA ARG A 84 -9.50 10.33 9.09
C ARG A 84 -8.23 10.08 9.90
N LEU A 85 -8.31 9.34 11.00
CA LEU A 85 -7.17 9.02 11.85
C LEU A 85 -6.10 8.24 11.10
N TYR A 86 -6.50 7.19 10.37
CA TYR A 86 -5.56 6.45 9.53
C TYR A 86 -4.95 7.31 8.44
N ARG A 87 -5.72 8.21 7.81
CA ARG A 87 -5.18 9.14 6.81
C ARG A 87 -4.11 10.02 7.42
N ILE A 88 -4.37 10.68 8.55
CA ILE A 88 -3.36 11.54 9.21
C ILE A 88 -2.10 10.73 9.54
N ALA A 89 -2.23 9.54 10.12
CA ALA A 89 -1.08 8.69 10.43
C ALA A 89 -0.33 8.25 9.16
N ALA A 90 -1.04 7.82 8.12
CA ALA A 90 -0.46 7.38 6.85
C ALA A 90 0.33 8.49 6.14
N GLU A 91 -0.22 9.71 6.11
CA GLU A 91 0.45 10.89 5.54
C GLU A 91 1.72 11.30 6.31
N ASN A 92 1.88 10.80 7.53
CA ASN A 92 3.05 11.03 8.38
C ASN A 92 3.87 9.74 8.57
N ASN A 93 3.96 8.92 7.52
CA ASN A 93 4.82 7.73 7.45
C ASN A 93 4.43 6.56 8.37
N HIS A 94 3.18 6.49 8.84
CA HIS A 94 2.68 5.31 9.55
C HIS A 94 2.20 4.22 8.57
N TYR A 95 3.11 3.37 8.10
CA TYR A 95 2.84 2.43 7.01
C TYR A 95 1.76 1.38 7.31
N LYS A 96 1.58 0.95 8.57
CA LYS A 96 0.45 0.08 8.95
C LYS A 96 -0.91 0.80 8.84
N ALA A 97 -0.92 2.12 9.07
CA ALA A 97 -2.14 2.92 8.94
C ALA A 97 -2.47 3.09 7.46
N ASN A 98 -1.45 3.32 6.64
CA ASN A 98 -1.57 3.35 5.19
C ASN A 98 -2.16 2.03 4.65
N VAL A 99 -1.58 0.87 5.00
CA VAL A 99 -2.09 -0.44 4.59
C VAL A 99 -3.54 -0.65 5.06
N ASN A 100 -3.89 -0.31 6.31
CA ASN A 100 -5.26 -0.43 6.81
C ASN A 100 -6.25 0.49 6.09
N LEU A 101 -5.86 1.73 5.82
CA LEU A 101 -6.68 2.69 5.10
C LEU A 101 -6.98 2.22 3.67
N GLN A 102 -5.96 1.76 2.95
CA GLN A 102 -6.15 1.26 1.59
C GLN A 102 -6.97 -0.03 1.54
N ASN A 103 -6.74 -0.97 2.46
CA ASN A 103 -7.55 -2.18 2.58
C ASN A 103 -9.02 -1.87 2.89
N GLY A 104 -9.29 -0.95 3.83
CA GLY A 104 -10.65 -0.50 4.12
C GLY A 104 -11.29 0.19 2.91
N ALA A 105 -10.53 0.96 2.14
CA ALA A 105 -11.02 1.57 0.91
C ALA A 105 -11.36 0.56 -0.19
N MET A 106 -10.59 -0.54 -0.30
CA MET A 106 -10.90 -1.64 -1.21
C MET A 106 -12.18 -2.39 -0.82
N ARG A 107 -12.51 -2.42 0.47
CA ARG A 107 -13.75 -3.01 1.02
C ARG A 107 -14.93 -2.04 1.03
N GLY A 108 -14.75 -0.79 0.59
CA GLY A 108 -15.77 0.25 0.61
C GLY A 108 -15.97 0.94 1.96
N GLN A 109 -15.24 0.55 3.01
CA GLN A 109 -15.34 1.13 4.36
C GLN A 109 -14.83 2.58 4.41
N PHE A 110 -13.78 2.89 3.64
CA PHE A 110 -13.19 4.23 3.60
C PHE A 110 -13.22 4.81 2.19
N LYS A 111 -13.47 6.12 2.09
CA LYS A 111 -13.50 6.84 0.81
C LYS A 111 -12.13 7.45 0.53
N LEU A 112 -11.46 6.93 -0.51
CA LEU A 112 -10.20 7.44 -1.07
C LEU A 112 -10.36 7.63 -2.57
N THR A 113 -9.88 8.77 -3.07
CA THR A 113 -9.74 9.01 -4.51
C THR A 113 -8.70 8.08 -5.15
N GLY A 114 -8.73 7.94 -6.49
CA GLY A 114 -7.72 7.15 -7.20
C GLY A 114 -6.30 7.69 -7.00
N GLY A 115 -6.14 9.02 -7.05
CA GLY A 115 -4.86 9.67 -6.78
C GLY A 115 -4.33 9.42 -5.37
N GLU A 116 -5.19 9.46 -4.35
CA GLU A 116 -4.79 9.08 -2.98
C GLU A 116 -4.29 7.64 -2.91
N ARG A 117 -5.02 6.69 -3.50
CA ARG A 117 -4.65 5.26 -3.50
C ARG A 117 -3.27 5.03 -4.13
N LEU A 118 -3.02 5.61 -5.30
CA LEU A 118 -1.72 5.46 -5.99
C LEU A 118 -0.59 6.11 -5.21
N ARG A 119 -0.80 7.32 -4.66
CA ARG A 119 0.22 8.01 -3.87
C ARG A 119 0.56 7.26 -2.59
N LEU A 120 -0.44 6.76 -1.86
CA LEU A 120 -0.24 5.96 -0.66
C LEU A 120 0.47 4.63 -0.98
N SER A 121 0.16 4.01 -2.12
CA SER A 121 0.88 2.82 -2.58
C SER A 121 2.34 3.13 -2.92
N GLN A 122 2.63 4.26 -3.56
CA GLN A 122 3.99 4.68 -3.85
C GLN A 122 4.79 4.95 -2.56
N GLN A 123 4.19 5.58 -1.54
CA GLN A 123 4.84 5.78 -0.24
C GLN A 123 5.26 4.45 0.40
N LEU A 124 4.44 3.39 0.27
CA LEU A 124 4.80 2.05 0.75
C LEU A 124 5.98 1.48 -0.05
N ILE A 125 5.97 1.60 -1.38
CA ILE A 125 7.05 1.12 -2.26
C ILE A 125 8.36 1.85 -1.93
N ASP A 126 8.32 3.17 -1.80
CA ASP A 126 9.49 4.00 -1.46
C ASP A 126 10.07 3.65 -0.08
N ALA A 127 9.23 3.15 0.84
CA ALA A 127 9.61 2.68 2.16
C ALA A 127 9.98 1.18 2.20
N HIS A 128 10.08 0.51 1.05
CA HIS A 128 10.33 -0.93 0.91
C HIS A 128 9.31 -1.82 1.63
N VAL A 129 8.06 -1.37 1.71
CA VAL A 129 6.93 -2.13 2.24
C VAL A 129 6.23 -2.83 1.08
N ALA A 130 6.38 -4.15 0.99
CA ALA A 130 5.93 -4.99 -0.13
C ALA A 130 4.42 -4.84 -0.46
N SER A 131 3.61 -4.52 0.55
CA SER A 131 2.19 -4.23 0.41
C SER A 131 1.91 -3.11 -0.59
N GLY A 132 2.84 -2.18 -0.82
CA GLY A 132 2.70 -1.16 -1.86
C GLY A 132 2.56 -1.75 -3.26
N TYR A 133 3.42 -2.73 -3.61
CA TYR A 133 3.30 -3.46 -4.88
C TYR A 133 2.00 -4.26 -4.96
N TYR A 134 1.59 -4.90 -3.87
CA TYR A 134 0.33 -5.65 -3.78
C TYR A 134 -0.89 -4.74 -4.06
N MET A 135 -0.90 -3.51 -3.51
CA MET A 135 -2.00 -2.56 -3.75
C MET A 135 -2.09 -2.17 -5.23
N ILE A 136 -0.95 -1.87 -5.88
CA ILE A 136 -0.90 -1.59 -7.32
C ILE A 136 -1.38 -2.79 -8.13
N ALA A 137 -0.95 -4.01 -7.78
CA ALA A 137 -1.40 -5.23 -8.45
C ALA A 137 -2.93 -5.36 -8.45
N ILE A 138 -3.57 -5.11 -7.30
CA ILE A 138 -5.03 -5.14 -7.18
C ILE A 138 -5.70 -4.03 -8.00
N TYR A 139 -5.11 -2.84 -8.06
CA TYR A 139 -5.66 -1.75 -8.87
C TYR A 139 -5.57 -2.02 -10.38
N LEU A 140 -4.45 -2.61 -10.84
CA LEU A 140 -4.30 -3.09 -12.22
C LEU A 140 -5.27 -4.22 -12.54
N GLN A 141 -5.45 -5.19 -11.64
CA GLN A 141 -6.39 -6.29 -11.86
C GLN A 141 -7.83 -5.81 -12.02
N LYS A 142 -8.21 -4.74 -11.31
CA LYS A 142 -9.59 -4.25 -11.26
C LYS A 142 -9.86 -3.06 -12.18
N GLY A 143 -8.84 -2.50 -12.85
CA GLY A 143 -8.97 -1.23 -13.56
C GLY A 143 -9.42 -0.09 -12.64
N ALA A 144 -8.76 0.05 -11.49
CA ALA A 144 -9.16 0.97 -10.43
C ALA A 144 -8.07 2.02 -10.14
N ALA A 145 -8.41 2.99 -9.29
CA ALA A 145 -7.51 4.07 -8.87
C ALA A 145 -6.94 4.93 -10.02
N GLY A 146 -7.58 4.93 -11.20
CA GLY A 146 -7.12 5.62 -12.39
C GLY A 146 -6.21 4.78 -13.30
N LEU A 147 -5.98 3.51 -12.96
CA LEU A 147 -5.29 2.55 -13.82
C LEU A 147 -6.30 1.81 -14.69
N GLN A 148 -5.92 1.54 -15.93
CA GLN A 148 -6.64 0.61 -16.79
C GLN A 148 -6.42 -0.82 -16.31
N GLN A 149 -7.36 -1.71 -16.62
CA GLN A 149 -7.20 -3.12 -16.30
C GLN A 149 -6.06 -3.71 -17.14
N ASP A 150 -5.08 -4.32 -16.48
CA ASP A 150 -3.93 -4.98 -17.12
C ASP A 150 -3.52 -6.18 -16.27
N GLU A 151 -3.95 -7.38 -16.70
CA GLU A 151 -3.75 -8.62 -15.94
C GLU A 151 -2.28 -9.04 -15.92
N ASP A 152 -1.55 -8.88 -17.03
CA ASP A 152 -0.15 -9.28 -17.13
C ASP A 152 0.74 -8.42 -16.23
N MET A 153 0.50 -7.10 -16.22
CA MET A 153 1.20 -6.19 -15.33
C MET A 153 0.80 -6.45 -13.87
N SER A 154 -0.48 -6.71 -13.60
CA SER A 154 -0.95 -7.09 -12.27
C SER A 154 -0.19 -8.32 -11.73
N LEU A 155 -0.05 -9.38 -12.53
CA LEU A 155 0.69 -10.58 -12.15
C LEU A 155 2.18 -10.31 -11.86
N ARG A 156 2.83 -9.43 -12.64
CA ARG A 156 4.21 -8.98 -12.35
C ARG A 156 4.31 -8.26 -11.01
N TYR A 157 3.36 -7.36 -10.72
CA TYR A 157 3.30 -6.65 -9.44
C TYR A 157 2.98 -7.57 -8.25
N PHE A 158 2.08 -8.56 -8.41
CA PHE A 158 1.84 -9.57 -7.38
C PHE A 158 3.09 -10.41 -7.11
N ARG A 159 3.78 -10.85 -8.16
CA ARG A 159 5.02 -11.61 -8.01
C ARG A 159 6.09 -10.79 -7.30
N LYS A 160 6.28 -9.53 -7.70
CA LYS A 160 7.18 -8.59 -7.02
C LYS A 160 6.85 -8.42 -5.54
N ALA A 161 5.56 -8.23 -5.21
CA ALA A 161 5.10 -8.11 -3.83
C ALA A 161 5.36 -9.40 -3.02
N ALA A 162 5.16 -10.57 -3.62
CA ALA A 162 5.38 -11.86 -2.97
C ALA A 162 6.88 -12.09 -2.67
N ASP A 163 7.74 -11.73 -3.63
CA ASP A 163 9.20 -11.84 -3.52
C ASP A 163 9.78 -10.86 -2.49
N GLU A 164 9.14 -9.71 -2.29
CA GLU A 164 9.48 -8.74 -1.24
C GLU A 164 8.79 -9.00 0.11
N GLY A 165 7.96 -10.05 0.19
CA GLY A 165 7.49 -10.61 1.45
C GLY A 165 6.04 -10.35 1.81
N SER A 166 5.26 -9.66 0.97
CA SER A 166 3.83 -9.41 1.26
C SER A 166 3.09 -10.75 1.40
N ALA A 167 2.57 -11.02 2.60
CA ALA A 167 1.89 -12.28 2.90
C ALA A 167 0.62 -12.47 2.04
N GLN A 168 -0.12 -11.39 1.74
CA GLN A 168 -1.26 -11.45 0.83
C GLN A 168 -0.84 -11.80 -0.60
N ALA A 169 0.26 -11.21 -1.08
CA ALA A 169 0.77 -11.50 -2.42
C ALA A 169 1.33 -12.93 -2.52
N GLN A 170 2.05 -13.40 -1.50
CA GLN A 170 2.52 -14.79 -1.43
C GLN A 170 1.36 -15.77 -1.50
N SER A 171 0.27 -15.53 -0.76
CA SER A 171 -0.95 -16.35 -0.82
C SER A 171 -1.60 -16.29 -2.20
N TYR A 172 -1.73 -15.10 -2.79
CA TYR A 172 -2.32 -14.91 -4.12
C TYR A 172 -1.53 -15.64 -5.22
N VAL A 173 -0.20 -15.47 -5.26
CA VAL A 173 0.65 -16.12 -6.26
C VAL A 173 0.66 -17.64 -6.05
N ALA A 174 0.67 -18.10 -4.80
CA ALA A 174 0.57 -19.53 -4.52
C ALA A 174 -0.70 -20.16 -5.09
N GLU A 175 -1.84 -19.47 -5.03
CA GLU A 175 -3.09 -19.97 -5.61
C GLU A 175 -2.96 -20.18 -7.12
N LYS A 176 -2.27 -19.29 -7.83
CA LYS A 176 -2.01 -19.43 -9.27
C LYS A 176 -1.05 -20.57 -9.60
N LEU A 177 -0.14 -20.92 -8.68
CA LEU A 177 0.84 -21.99 -8.86
C LEU A 177 0.38 -23.35 -8.31
N ALA A 178 -0.72 -23.38 -7.57
CA ALA A 178 -1.23 -24.57 -6.89
C ALA A 178 -1.70 -25.72 -7.81
N PRO A 179 -2.24 -25.48 -9.02
CA PRO A 179 -2.56 -26.57 -9.94
C PRO A 179 -1.37 -27.50 -10.17
N ILE A 180 -1.65 -28.80 -10.25
CA ILE A 180 -0.62 -29.86 -10.24
C ILE A 180 0.32 -29.79 -11.45
N ASP A 181 -0.16 -29.23 -12.55
CA ASP A 181 0.53 -29.05 -13.82
C ASP A 181 1.36 -27.76 -13.91
N ILE A 182 1.39 -26.94 -12.84
CA ILE A 182 2.13 -25.67 -12.80
C ILE A 182 3.34 -25.77 -11.85
N ALA A 183 3.15 -25.56 -10.55
CA ALA A 183 4.24 -25.55 -9.57
C ALA A 183 3.74 -25.76 -8.12
N PRO A 184 3.04 -26.87 -7.82
CA PRO A 184 2.36 -27.08 -6.54
C PRO A 184 3.30 -27.06 -5.33
N ASP A 185 4.56 -27.49 -5.49
CA ASP A 185 5.55 -27.43 -4.41
C ASP A 185 5.97 -26.00 -4.06
N ILE A 186 6.09 -25.13 -5.07
CA ILE A 186 6.37 -23.71 -4.86
C ILE A 186 5.17 -23.01 -4.25
N ALA A 187 3.95 -23.35 -4.70
CA ALA A 187 2.72 -22.88 -4.08
C ALA A 187 2.67 -23.25 -2.58
N ARG A 188 3.04 -24.48 -2.21
CA ARG A 188 3.11 -24.91 -0.81
C ARG A 188 4.13 -24.08 -0.02
N GLN A 189 5.32 -23.82 -0.57
CA GLN A 189 6.34 -22.99 0.07
C GLN A 189 5.85 -21.55 0.31
N MET A 190 5.22 -20.94 -0.70
CA MET A 190 4.65 -19.60 -0.60
C MET A 190 3.54 -19.53 0.44
N ARG A 191 2.62 -20.51 0.45
CA ARG A 191 1.57 -20.60 1.49
C ARG A 191 2.18 -20.74 2.88
N SER A 192 3.22 -21.54 3.06
CA SER A 192 3.88 -21.70 4.36
C SER A 192 4.49 -20.38 4.85
N CYS A 193 5.13 -19.62 3.95
CA CYS A 193 5.67 -18.30 4.26
C CYS A 193 4.57 -17.27 4.57
N ALA A 194 3.48 -17.28 3.81
CA ALA A 194 2.35 -16.39 4.08
C ALA A 194 1.68 -16.72 5.42
N ALA A 195 1.50 -18.02 5.73
CA ALA A 195 0.90 -18.49 6.97
C ALA A 195 1.77 -18.17 8.20
N SER A 196 3.10 -18.28 8.11
CA SER A 196 4.01 -17.87 9.20
C SER A 196 3.97 -16.37 9.49
N GLN A 197 3.48 -15.57 8.54
CA GLN A 197 3.19 -14.14 8.71
C GLN A 197 1.76 -13.84 9.17
N GLY A 198 0.94 -14.88 9.41
CA GLY A 198 -0.44 -14.75 9.87
C GLY A 198 -1.50 -14.65 8.77
N ASN A 199 -1.17 -14.98 7.51
CA ASN A 199 -2.18 -15.04 6.45
C ASN A 199 -3.10 -16.26 6.66
N GLY A 200 -4.36 -15.99 7.03
CA GLY A 200 -5.35 -17.04 7.34
C GLY A 200 -5.73 -17.90 6.15
N ASP A 201 -5.88 -17.31 4.95
CA ASP A 201 -6.25 -18.06 3.74
C ASP A 201 -5.15 -19.07 3.35
N ALA A 202 -3.88 -18.66 3.46
CA ALA A 202 -2.74 -19.54 3.23
C ALA A 202 -2.66 -20.68 4.26
N ALA A 203 -2.87 -20.36 5.54
CA ALA A 203 -2.91 -21.36 6.61
C ALA A 203 -4.04 -22.38 6.40
N LEU A 204 -5.23 -21.90 6.00
CA LEU A 204 -6.38 -22.76 5.67
C LEU A 204 -6.07 -23.65 4.46
N ALA A 205 -5.51 -23.09 3.39
CA ALA A 205 -5.16 -23.84 2.20
C ALA A 205 -4.11 -24.93 2.48
N LEU A 206 -3.17 -24.69 3.41
CA LEU A 206 -2.25 -25.73 3.87
C LEU A 206 -2.96 -26.81 4.68
N GLY A 207 -3.88 -26.43 5.57
CA GLY A 207 -4.65 -27.38 6.37
C GLY A 207 -5.48 -28.35 5.51
N VAL A 208 -6.08 -27.86 4.41
CA VAL A 208 -6.85 -28.70 3.47
C VAL A 208 -5.95 -29.61 2.62
N ASN A 209 -4.76 -29.15 2.24
CA ASN A 209 -3.84 -29.93 1.37
C ASN A 209 -2.92 -30.91 2.15
N LEU A 210 -3.07 -31.02 3.47
CA LEU A 210 -2.33 -31.97 4.32
C LEU A 210 -3.13 -33.25 4.64
N SER A 211 -4.38 -33.36 4.17
CA SER A 211 -5.22 -34.56 4.30
C SER A 211 -5.20 -35.46 3.07
#